data_AF-A0A6H9Y1S3-F1
#
_entry.id   AF-A0A6H9Y1S3-F1
#
_cell.length_a   1.000
_cell.length_b   1.000
_cell.length_c   1.000
_cell.angle_alpha   90.00
_cell.angle_beta   90.00
_cell.angle_gamma   90.00
#
_symmetry.space_group_name_H-M   'P 1'
#
loop_
_entity.id
_entity.type
_entity.pdbx_description
1 polymer ?
#
loop_
_entity_poly.entity_id
_entity_poly.type
_entity_poly.pdbx_seq_one_letter_code
_entity_poly.pdbx_strand_id
1 'polypeptide(L)'
;MMAIELRQGHYYSNGAYGRNWGVRMVMSLGQDPDSGEDMVNFKGVAGSSRRQSGSMQTGEFLRWVRYEVRLVENDWKRVNEENDSLHP
;
A
#
# COMPACT_ATOMS: atom_id res chain seq x y z
N MET A 1 -0.10 -17.84 -5.34
CA MET A 1 -0.09 -16.37 -5.35
C MET A 1 -0.25 -15.93 -3.90
N MET A 2 0.75 -15.28 -3.30
CA MET A 2 0.62 -14.82 -1.92
C MET A 2 -0.40 -13.68 -1.89
N ALA A 3 -1.49 -13.87 -1.15
CA ALA A 3 -2.46 -12.80 -0.92
C ALA A 3 -1.77 -11.73 -0.04
N ILE A 4 -1.88 -10.47 -0.45
CA ILE A 4 -1.38 -9.36 0.37
C ILE A 4 -2.44 -9.06 1.42
N GLU A 5 -2.07 -9.16 2.69
CA GLU A 5 -2.90 -8.72 3.79
C GLU A 5 -2.69 -7.22 4.04
N LEU A 6 -3.75 -6.43 3.86
CA LEU A 6 -3.71 -5.00 4.16
C LEU A 6 -3.70 -4.80 5.67
N ARG A 7 -2.83 -3.92 6.14
CA ARG A 7 -2.72 -3.56 7.55
C ARG A 7 -2.76 -2.05 7.71
N GLN A 8 -3.55 -1.59 8.66
CA GLN A 8 -3.60 -0.18 9.03
C GLN A 8 -2.22 0.31 9.48
N GLY A 9 -1.81 1.48 9.01
CA GLY A 9 -0.50 2.07 9.30
C GLY A 9 0.62 1.61 8.37
N HIS A 10 0.39 0.61 7.52
CA HIS A 10 1.38 0.10 6.58
C HIS A 10 1.32 0.79 5.21
N TYR A 11 2.40 0.65 4.45
CA TYR A 11 2.59 1.31 3.15
C TYR A 11 2.70 0.29 2.03
N TYR A 12 2.08 0.60 0.89
CA TYR A 12 2.00 -0.29 -0.24
C TYR A 12 2.31 0.46 -1.53
N SER A 13 3.03 -0.19 -2.44
CA SER A 13 3.35 0.34 -3.76
C SER A 13 2.64 -0.45 -4.85
N ASN A 14 2.29 0.24 -5.94
CA ASN A 14 1.79 -0.39 -7.16
C ASN A 14 2.86 -1.07 -8.01
N GLY A 15 4.14 -0.92 -7.65
CA GLY A 15 5.27 -1.53 -8.38
C GLY A 15 5.44 -1.03 -9.82
N ALA A 16 4.77 0.06 -10.20
CA ALA A 16 5.01 0.72 -11.47
C ALA A 16 6.35 1.46 -11.45
N TYR A 17 6.76 2.03 -12.59
CA TYR A 17 7.99 2.81 -12.70
C TYR A 17 7.70 4.25 -13.14
N GLY A 18 8.64 5.16 -12.84
CA GLY A 18 8.60 6.55 -13.28
C GLY A 18 7.34 7.29 -12.81
N ARG A 19 6.64 7.94 -13.74
CA ARG A 19 5.51 8.82 -13.45
C ARG A 19 4.27 8.11 -12.90
N ASN A 20 4.15 6.80 -13.10
CA ASN A 20 3.00 6.02 -12.63
C ASN A 20 3.26 5.35 -11.29
N TRP A 21 4.52 5.28 -10.84
CA TRP A 21 4.88 4.72 -9.54
C TRP A 21 4.26 5.55 -8.43
N GLY A 22 3.72 4.88 -7.41
CA GLY A 22 3.18 5.54 -6.23
C GLY A 22 3.20 4.66 -4.99
N VAL A 23 3.10 5.30 -3.83
CA VAL A 23 2.97 4.64 -2.52
C VAL A 23 1.74 5.19 -1.82
N ARG A 24 0.93 4.29 -1.27
CA ARG A 24 -0.25 4.60 -0.45
C ARG A 24 -0.09 3.98 0.94
N MET A 25 -0.40 4.76 1.96
CA MET A 25 -0.53 4.32 3.35
C MET A 25 -1.98 3.95 3.62
N VAL A 26 -2.23 2.81 4.25
CA VAL A 26 -3.55 2.46 4.76
C VAL A 26 -3.81 3.25 6.05
N MET A 27 -4.78 4.16 6.00
CA MET A 27 -5.16 4.99 7.14
C MET A 27 -6.12 4.25 8.08
N SER A 28 -7.06 3.50 7.53
CA SER A 28 -7.97 2.62 8.26
C SER A 28 -8.59 1.58 7.33
N LEU A 29 -9.03 0.47 7.93
CA LEU A 29 -9.81 -0.59 7.30
C LEU A 29 -11.17 -0.63 8.00
N GLY A 30 -12.24 -0.89 7.26
CA GLY A 30 -13.57 -0.99 7.82
C GLY A 30 -14.54 -1.60 6.82
N GLN A 31 -15.83 -1.53 7.13
CA GLN A 31 -16.89 -1.91 6.21
C GLN A 31 -17.79 -0.72 5.94
N ASP A 32 -18.27 -0.65 4.71
CA ASP A 32 -19.33 0.29 4.35
C ASP A 32 -20.63 -0.10 5.10
N PRO A 33 -21.26 0.82 5.83
CA PRO A 33 -22.40 0.51 6.69
C PRO A 33 -23.67 0.13 5.92
N ASP A 34 -23.78 0.54 4.65
CA ASP A 34 -24.98 0.32 3.84
C ASP A 34 -24.87 -0.97 3.01
N SER A 35 -23.68 -1.24 2.45
CA SER A 35 -23.42 -2.39 1.57
C SER A 35 -22.73 -3.56 2.28
N GLY A 36 -22.07 -3.34 3.42
CA GLY A 36 -21.25 -4.32 4.13
C GLY A 36 -19.93 -4.65 3.43
N GLU A 37 -19.56 -3.92 2.38
CA GLU A 37 -18.33 -4.16 1.62
C GLU A 37 -17.09 -3.71 2.41
N ASP A 38 -15.99 -4.46 2.29
CA ASP A 38 -14.72 -4.08 2.91
C ASP A 38 -14.13 -2.85 2.22
N MET A 39 -13.88 -1.81 3.01
CA MET A 39 -13.38 -0.52 2.56
C MET A 39 -12.02 -0.21 3.17
N VAL A 40 -11.19 0.47 2.38
CA VAL A 40 -9.90 1.00 2.79
C VAL A 40 -9.85 2.51 2.60
N ASN A 41 -9.52 3.21 3.68
CA ASN A 41 -9.15 4.61 3.64
C ASN A 41 -7.63 4.69 3.47
N PHE A 42 -7.17 5.47 2.51
CA PHE A 42 -5.75 5.59 2.22
C PHE A 42 -5.29 7.04 2.07
N LYS A 43 -4.00 7.23 2.25
CA LYS A 43 -3.28 8.46 1.93
C LYS A 43 -2.08 8.15 1.06
N GLY A 44 -1.97 8.81 -0.08
CA GLY A 44 -0.82 8.71 -0.95
C GLY A 44 0.35 9.55 -0.47
N VAL A 45 1.49 8.89 -0.28
CA VAL A 45 2.68 9.46 0.39
C VAL A 45 3.84 9.72 -0.56
N ALA A 46 3.90 9.02 -1.69
CA ALA A 46 4.98 9.18 -2.67
C ALA A 46 4.51 8.94 -4.11
N GLY A 47 5.31 9.42 -5.06
CA GLY A 47 5.09 9.25 -6.50
C GLY A 47 3.81 9.91 -7.00
N SER A 48 3.17 9.29 -7.98
CA SER A 48 1.89 9.72 -8.58
C SER A 48 0.77 9.88 -7.56
N SER A 49 0.77 9.03 -6.52
CA SER A 49 -0.21 9.06 -5.45
C SER A 49 0.00 10.21 -4.46
N ARG A 50 1.15 10.92 -4.48
CA ARG A 50 1.48 11.91 -3.45
C ARG A 50 0.39 12.99 -3.34
N ARG A 51 -0.06 13.27 -2.11
CA ARG A 51 -1.14 14.21 -1.76
C ARG A 51 -2.55 13.77 -2.17
N GLN A 52 -2.72 12.57 -2.73
CA GLN A 52 -4.05 11.98 -2.90
C GLN A 52 -4.49 11.33 -1.59
N SER A 53 -5.78 11.37 -1.30
CA SER A 53 -6.40 10.62 -0.22
C SER A 53 -7.80 10.24 -0.64
N GLY A 54 -8.31 9.13 -0.12
CA GLY A 54 -9.66 8.70 -0.42
C GLY A 54 -9.97 7.36 0.20
N SER A 55 -11.14 6.86 -0.15
CA SER A 55 -11.68 5.59 0.30
C SER A 55 -12.03 4.78 -0.95
N MET A 56 -11.75 3.48 -0.93
CA MET A 56 -12.12 2.56 -2.01
C MET A 56 -12.33 1.17 -1.44
N GLN A 57 -12.93 0.28 -2.23
CA GLN A 57 -13.06 -1.12 -1.84
C GLN A 57 -11.68 -1.74 -1.65
N THR A 58 -11.55 -2.59 -0.64
CA THR A 58 -10.31 -3.33 -0.35
C THR A 58 -9.86 -4.14 -1.57
N GLY A 59 -10.80 -4.73 -2.33
CA GLY A 59 -10.49 -5.45 -3.56
C GLY A 59 -9.87 -4.59 -4.66
N GLU A 60 -10.32 -3.34 -4.83
CA GLU A 60 -9.74 -2.40 -5.79
C GLU A 60 -8.34 -1.95 -5.37
N PHE A 61 -8.17 -1.68 -4.08
CA PHE A 61 -6.86 -1.34 -3.54
C PHE A 61 -5.87 -2.49 -3.70
N LEU A 62 -6.27 -3.73 -3.41
CA LEU A 62 -5.44 -4.92 -3.60
C LEU A 62 -5.04 -5.14 -5.05
N ARG A 63 -5.93 -4.84 -6.02
CA ARG A 63 -5.58 -4.89 -7.45
C ARG A 63 -4.54 -3.83 -7.84
N TRP A 64 -4.56 -2.67 -7.18
CA TRP A 64 -3.57 -1.62 -7.37
C TRP A 64 -2.23 -1.97 -6.71
N VAL A 65 -2.24 -2.68 -5.58
CA VAL A 65 -1.03 -3.04 -4.83
C VAL A 65 -0.25 -4.17 -5.50
N ARG A 66 1.08 -4.00 -5.58
CA ARG A 66 2.00 -5.05 -5.97
C ARG A 66 2.78 -5.66 -4.81
N TYR A 67 3.17 -4.84 -3.82
CA TYR A 67 3.88 -5.28 -2.62
C TYR A 67 3.84 -4.20 -1.53
N GLU A 68 4.11 -4.63 -0.30
CA GLU A 68 4.34 -3.77 0.85
C GLU A 68 5.74 -3.14 0.78
N VAL A 69 5.82 -1.88 1.21
CA VAL A 69 7.08 -1.13 1.29
C VAL A 69 7.25 -0.47 2.65
N ARG A 70 8.48 -0.14 3.00
CA ARG A 70 8.83 0.68 4.16
C ARG A 70 9.82 1.77 3.76
N LEU A 71 9.75 2.92 4.43
CA LEU A 71 10.69 4.01 4.21
C LEU A 71 11.95 3.75 5.04
N VAL A 72 13.09 3.57 4.38
CA VAL A 72 14.41 3.35 4.98
C VAL A 72 15.34 4.45 4.49
N GLU A 73 15.83 5.31 5.40
CA GLU A 73 16.80 6.38 5.09
C GLU A 73 16.43 7.34 3.93
N ASN A 74 15.15 7.46 3.58
CA ASN A 74 14.55 8.19 2.44
C ASN A 74 14.26 7.38 1.17
N ASP A 75 14.54 6.08 1.15
CA ASP A 75 14.18 5.19 0.05
C ASP A 75 13.04 4.23 0.42
N TRP A 76 12.19 3.91 -0.55
CA TRP A 76 11.08 2.97 -0.36
C TRP A 76 11.52 1.56 -0.71
N LYS A 77 11.75 0.73 0.30
CA LYS A 77 12.22 -0.66 0.16
C LYS A 77 11.08 -1.64 0.35
N ARG A 78 11.12 -2.77 -0.37
CA ARG A 78 10.14 -3.85 -0.20
C ARG A 78 10.38 -4.56 1.12
N VAL A 79 9.32 -4.81 1.89
CA VAL A 79 9.44 -5.48 3.20
C VAL A 79 9.97 -6.91 3.06
N ASN A 80 9.70 -7.59 1.94
CA ASN A 80 10.18 -8.96 1.70
C ASN A 80 11.64 -9.05 1.21
N GLU A 81 12.26 -7.96 0.73
CA GLU A 81 13.67 -7.99 0.29
C GLU A 81 14.64 -7.82 1.47
N GLU A 82 14.19 -7.21 2.57
CA GLU A 82 15.07 -6.91 3.69
C GLU A 82 15.26 -8.07 4.67
N ASN A 83 14.30 -9.01 4.71
CA ASN A 83 14.45 -10.23 5.52
C ASN A 83 15.52 -11.19 4.98
N ASP A 84 15.91 -11.02 3.70
CA ASP A 84 16.97 -11.81 3.05
C ASP A 84 18.36 -11.14 3.12
N SER A 85 18.42 -9.87 3.56
CA SER A 85 19.66 -9.06 3.53
C SER A 85 20.36 -8.96 4.88
N LEU A 86 19.82 -9.59 5.95
CA LEU A 86 20.39 -9.57 7.30
C LEU A 86 21.21 -10.84 7.66
N HIS A 87 21.69 -11.61 6.69
CA HIS A 87 22.60 -12.73 6.96
C HIS A 87 23.84 -12.70 6.05
N PRO A 88 24.96 -12.08 6.49
CA PRO A 88 26.30 -12.57 6.21
C PRO A 88 26.62 -13.83 7.03
#